data_AF-A0A0G0I3Q5-F1
#
_entry.id   AF-A0A0G0I3Q5-F1
#
_cell.length_a   1.000
_cell.length_b   1.000
_cell.length_c   1.000
_cell.angle_alpha   90.00
_cell.angle_beta   90.00
_cell.angle_gamma   90.00
#
_symmetry.space_group_name_H-M   'P 1'
#
loop_
_entity.id
_entity.type
_entity.pdbx_description
1 polymer ?
#
loop_
_entity_poly.entity_id
_entity_poly.type
_entity_poly.pdbx_seq_one_letter_code
_entity_poly.pdbx_strand_id
1 'polypeptide(L)'
;MKRASAILESARLDRELDFSEISKKTKIPLRYLIAFENENTQDFPGEPYCSLMVKDYADFLGLNGEELLCLFRRDYDRPLQNSSRRRFWFSLTPQFAFTAFISLLAIVFATYLISEYLKFNRPPHLEINWPQDFSQNSVEISGITDPESTVKINNFLVIVDADGNFKKNLEISTSEAKIVVEAKSPAGVVTTDEKILK
;
A
#
# COMPACT_ATOMS: atom_id res chain seq x y z
N MET A 1 5.41 -40.67 42.29
CA MET A 1 6.33 -39.55 42.61
C MET A 1 5.50 -38.35 43.03
N LYS A 2 5.94 -37.58 44.03
CA LYS A 2 5.24 -36.34 44.43
C LYS A 2 5.43 -35.28 43.33
N ARG A 3 4.37 -34.49 43.07
CA ARG A 3 4.38 -33.36 42.14
C ARG A 3 4.87 -32.08 42.84
N ALA A 4 5.43 -31.15 42.09
CA ALA A 4 5.90 -29.87 42.61
C ALA A 4 4.77 -29.06 43.29
N SER A 5 3.57 -29.04 42.71
CA SER A 5 2.34 -28.43 43.26
C SER A 5 2.01 -28.94 44.66
N ALA A 6 1.92 -30.26 44.81
CA ALA A 6 1.61 -30.92 46.08
C ALA A 6 2.71 -30.70 47.13
N ILE A 7 3.97 -30.61 46.72
CA ILE A 7 5.08 -30.31 47.64
C ILE A 7 4.95 -28.88 48.17
N LEU A 8 4.66 -27.90 47.31
CA LEU A 8 4.42 -26.50 47.70
C LEU A 8 3.24 -26.39 48.65
N GLU A 9 2.10 -26.99 48.30
CA GLU A 9 0.89 -26.97 49.12
C GLU A 9 1.15 -27.57 50.51
N SER A 10 1.77 -28.76 50.57
CA SER A 10 2.09 -29.41 51.85
C SER A 10 3.02 -28.55 52.71
N ALA A 11 4.09 -27.98 52.13
CA ALA A 11 5.03 -27.14 52.85
C ALA A 11 4.42 -25.82 53.34
N ARG A 12 3.43 -25.28 52.61
CA ARG A 12 2.66 -24.11 53.06
C ARG A 12 1.74 -24.47 54.22
N LEU A 13 1.00 -25.58 54.11
CA LEU A 13 0.05 -26.02 55.14
C LEU A 13 0.76 -26.44 56.43
N ASP A 14 1.91 -27.12 56.33
CA ASP A 14 2.73 -27.52 57.49
C ASP A 14 3.25 -26.30 58.29
N ARG A 15 3.30 -25.12 57.66
CA ARG A 15 3.72 -23.85 58.25
C ARG A 15 2.56 -22.91 58.56
N GLU A 16 1.32 -23.34 58.33
CA GLU A 16 0.08 -22.57 58.55
C GLU A 16 0.07 -21.19 57.87
N LEU A 17 0.71 -21.08 56.70
CA LEU A 17 0.84 -19.81 55.97
C LEU A 17 -0.35 -19.56 55.03
N ASP A 18 -0.89 -18.34 55.08
CA ASP A 18 -1.87 -17.87 54.09
C ASP A 18 -1.19 -17.25 52.86
N PHE A 19 -1.84 -17.37 51.71
CA PHE A 19 -1.35 -16.80 50.45
C PHE A 19 -1.14 -15.28 50.53
N SER A 20 -1.95 -14.58 51.32
CA SER A 20 -1.84 -13.13 51.52
C SER A 20 -0.53 -12.74 52.20
N GLU A 21 -0.06 -13.55 53.14
CA GLU A 21 1.18 -13.30 53.89
C GLU A 21 2.41 -13.58 53.04
N ILE A 22 2.39 -14.71 52.31
CA ILE A 22 3.43 -15.08 51.35
C ILE A 22 3.56 -13.97 50.31
N SER A 23 2.44 -13.56 49.71
CA SER A 23 2.42 -12.51 48.68
C SER A 23 3.01 -11.19 49.17
N LYS A 24 2.72 -10.78 50.41
CA LYS A 24 3.30 -9.54 50.98
C LYS A 24 4.82 -9.60 51.12
N LYS A 25 5.36 -10.77 51.50
CA LYS A 25 6.78 -11.00 51.76
C LYS A 25 7.57 -11.26 50.48
N THR A 26 7.10 -12.15 49.62
CA THR A 26 7.79 -12.53 48.36
C THR A 26 7.49 -11.59 47.21
N LYS A 27 6.49 -10.70 47.34
CA LYS A 27 5.97 -9.84 46.27
C LYS A 27 5.36 -10.58 45.09
N ILE A 28 5.15 -11.90 45.23
CA ILE A 28 4.48 -12.71 44.22
C ILE A 28 2.97 -12.46 44.31
N PRO A 29 2.28 -12.05 43.23
CA PRO A 29 0.82 -11.89 43.23
C PRO A 29 0.08 -13.17 43.66
N LEU A 30 -0.96 -13.03 44.51
CA LEU A 30 -1.74 -14.18 45.03
C LEU A 30 -2.22 -15.13 43.93
N ARG A 31 -2.66 -14.58 42.79
CA ARG A 31 -3.14 -15.37 41.65
C ARG A 31 -2.13 -16.42 41.18
N TYR A 32 -0.83 -16.13 41.25
CA TYR A 32 0.21 -17.05 40.80
C TYR A 32 0.52 -18.10 41.85
N LEU A 33 0.54 -17.74 43.14
CA LEU A 33 0.70 -18.71 44.22
C LEU A 33 -0.42 -19.76 44.20
N ILE A 34 -1.67 -19.29 44.05
CA ILE A 34 -2.85 -20.16 43.90
C ILE A 34 -2.72 -21.02 42.64
N ALA A 35 -2.30 -20.44 41.52
CA ALA A 35 -2.13 -21.19 40.28
C ALA A 35 -1.08 -22.31 40.41
N PHE A 36 0.05 -22.06 41.09
CA PHE A 36 1.12 -23.05 41.28
C PHE A 36 0.66 -24.26 42.11
N GLU A 37 -0.12 -24.04 43.18
CA GLU A 37 -0.66 -25.13 44.00
C GLU A 37 -1.81 -25.87 43.30
N ASN A 38 -2.71 -25.15 42.61
CA ASN A 38 -3.87 -25.74 41.92
C ASN A 38 -3.55 -26.30 40.52
N GLU A 39 -2.29 -26.30 40.10
CA GLU A 39 -1.84 -26.73 38.77
C GLU A 39 -2.54 -25.99 37.60
N ASN A 40 -3.05 -24.78 37.84
CA ASN A 40 -3.76 -24.02 36.82
C ASN A 40 -2.77 -23.33 35.88
N THR A 41 -2.27 -24.09 34.92
CA THR A 41 -1.22 -23.63 34.01
C THR A 41 -1.65 -22.44 33.14
N GLN A 42 -2.94 -22.22 32.90
CA GLN A 42 -3.42 -21.09 32.08
C GLN A 42 -3.11 -19.74 32.71
N ASP A 43 -3.07 -19.71 34.04
CA ASP A 43 -2.82 -18.50 34.82
C ASP A 43 -1.35 -18.34 35.22
N PHE A 44 -0.45 -19.19 34.70
CA PHE A 44 0.98 -19.06 34.98
C PHE A 44 1.55 -17.76 34.36
N PRO A 45 2.48 -17.08 35.04
CA PRO A 45 3.20 -15.97 34.44
C PRO A 45 4.06 -16.46 33.26
N GLY A 46 4.38 -15.57 32.33
CA GLY A 46 5.31 -15.90 31.24
C GLY A 46 6.75 -16.06 31.75
N GLU A 47 7.53 -16.91 31.11
CA GLU A 47 8.97 -17.00 31.38
C GLU A 47 9.70 -15.70 31.01
N PRO A 48 10.76 -15.30 31.74
CA PRO A 48 11.47 -16.05 32.80
C PRO A 48 10.87 -15.92 34.21
N TYR A 49 9.78 -15.16 34.36
CA TYR A 49 9.23 -14.83 35.68
C TYR A 49 8.54 -16.02 36.36
N CYS A 50 8.07 -17.01 35.59
CA CYS A 50 7.51 -18.23 36.15
C CYS A 50 8.54 -19.02 36.93
N SER A 51 9.69 -19.31 36.31
CA SER A 51 10.78 -20.02 36.96
C SER A 51 11.28 -19.29 38.20
N LEU A 52 11.42 -17.96 38.14
CA LEU A 52 11.80 -17.15 39.31
C LEU A 52 10.73 -17.19 40.41
N MET A 53 9.46 -17.01 40.00
CA MET A 53 8.22 -17.20 40.75
C MET A 53 8.26 -18.40 41.70
N VAL A 54 8.46 -19.56 41.08
CA VAL A 54 8.42 -20.86 41.75
C VAL A 54 9.62 -21.04 42.67
N LYS A 55 10.81 -20.62 42.23
CA LYS A 55 12.03 -20.69 43.05
C LYS A 55 11.91 -19.82 44.31
N ASP A 56 11.52 -18.56 44.16
CA ASP A 56 11.34 -17.64 45.29
C ASP A 56 10.28 -18.14 46.27
N TYR A 57 9.21 -18.78 45.75
CA TYR A 57 8.19 -19.37 46.60
C TYR A 57 8.71 -20.57 47.39
N ALA A 58 9.46 -21.46 46.74
CA ALA A 58 10.09 -22.62 47.37
C ALA A 58 11.08 -22.22 48.46
N ASP A 59 11.97 -21.26 48.15
CA ASP A 59 12.97 -20.75 49.07
C ASP A 59 12.31 -20.09 50.28
N PHE A 60 11.19 -19.37 50.08
CA PHE A 60 10.39 -18.80 51.15
C PHE A 60 9.78 -19.87 52.08
N LEU A 61 9.34 -21.00 51.52
CA LEU A 61 8.86 -22.15 52.29
C LEU A 61 9.99 -22.99 52.92
N GLY A 62 11.26 -22.56 52.78
CA GLY A 62 12.43 -23.26 53.29
C GLY A 62 12.72 -24.59 52.58
N LEU A 63 12.22 -24.75 51.35
CA LEU A 63 12.56 -25.86 50.47
C LEU A 63 13.83 -25.51 49.68
N ASN A 64 14.40 -26.50 48.99
CA ASN A 64 15.46 -26.25 48.02
C ASN A 64 14.83 -25.75 46.70
N GLY A 65 14.90 -24.45 46.44
CA GLY A 65 14.27 -23.86 45.27
C GLY A 65 14.81 -24.36 43.93
N GLU A 66 16.08 -24.74 43.83
CA GLU A 66 16.63 -25.33 42.59
C GLU A 66 16.07 -26.73 42.33
N GLU A 67 16.00 -27.56 43.37
CA GLU A 67 15.42 -28.90 43.27
C GLU A 67 13.93 -28.84 42.94
N LEU A 68 13.19 -27.95 43.61
CA LEU A 68 11.78 -27.78 43.33
C LEU A 68 11.54 -27.21 41.92
N LEU A 69 12.36 -26.27 41.46
CA LEU A 69 12.27 -25.75 40.11
C LEU A 69 12.51 -26.84 39.06
N CYS A 70 13.44 -27.77 39.31
CA CYS A 70 13.65 -28.93 38.44
C CYS A 70 12.43 -29.85 38.40
N LEU A 71 11.81 -30.12 39.55
CA LEU A 71 10.56 -30.89 39.63
C LEU A 71 9.40 -30.17 38.94
N PHE A 72 9.30 -28.85 39.12
CA PHE A 72 8.29 -28.02 38.47
C PHE A 72 8.46 -28.03 36.95
N ARG A 73 9.68 -27.89 36.43
CA ARG A 73 9.95 -28.03 34.99
C ARG A 73 9.63 -29.42 34.47
N ARG A 74 9.94 -30.48 35.21
CA ARG A 74 9.53 -31.85 34.84
C ARG A 74 8.01 -31.99 34.73
N ASP A 75 7.28 -31.42 35.68
CA ASP A 75 5.83 -31.55 35.77
C ASP A 75 5.09 -30.64 34.77
N TYR A 76 5.70 -29.50 34.39
CA TYR A 76 5.09 -28.45 33.59
C TYR A 76 5.91 -28.02 32.36
N ASP A 77 6.78 -28.90 31.83
CA ASP A 77 7.64 -28.63 30.68
C ASP A 77 6.76 -28.25 29.47
N ARG A 78 6.44 -26.95 29.37
CA ARG A 78 5.87 -26.37 28.18
C ARG A 78 7.06 -26.32 27.22
N PRO A 79 7.01 -26.98 26.04
CA PRO A 79 7.93 -26.60 24.98
C PRO A 79 7.68 -25.11 24.79
N LEU A 80 8.69 -24.28 25.14
CA LEU A 80 8.62 -22.83 25.23
C LEU A 80 7.55 -22.35 24.26
N GLN A 81 6.35 -22.11 24.78
CA GLN A 81 5.31 -21.55 23.94
C GLN A 81 5.81 -20.14 23.80
N ASN A 82 6.62 -19.95 22.75
CA ASN A 82 6.69 -18.74 22.00
C ASN A 82 5.23 -18.38 21.82
N SER A 83 4.71 -17.61 22.78
CA SER A 83 3.63 -16.70 22.58
C SER A 83 4.17 -15.87 21.42
N SER A 84 3.92 -16.37 20.21
CA SER A 84 3.70 -15.56 19.05
C SER A 84 2.52 -14.69 19.46
N ARG A 85 2.84 -13.65 20.25
CA ARG A 85 2.21 -12.37 20.06
C ARG A 85 2.30 -12.23 18.55
N ARG A 86 1.16 -12.39 17.88
CA ARG A 86 1.01 -11.95 16.51
C ARG A 86 1.45 -10.50 16.59
N ARG A 87 2.73 -10.25 16.30
CA ARG A 87 3.24 -8.92 16.07
C ARG A 87 2.38 -8.49 14.91
N PHE A 88 1.44 -7.59 15.18
CA PHE A 88 0.76 -6.91 14.11
C PHE A 88 1.87 -6.45 13.16
N TRP A 89 1.77 -6.89 11.91
CA TRP A 89 2.81 -6.68 10.89
C TRP A 89 2.94 -5.20 10.54
N PHE A 90 2.02 -4.38 11.05
CA PHE A 90 2.05 -2.93 11.01
C PHE A 90 2.34 -2.39 12.41
N SER A 91 3.61 -2.09 12.67
CA SER A 91 3.93 -1.07 13.66
C SER A 91 3.70 0.29 12.98
N LEU A 92 2.57 0.96 13.29
CA LEU A 92 2.38 2.37 12.95
C LEU A 92 3.39 3.19 13.76
N THR A 93 4.64 3.19 13.31
CA THR A 93 5.67 4.08 13.80
C THR A 93 5.47 5.46 13.13
N PRO A 94 5.73 6.56 13.84
CA PRO A 94 5.60 7.90 13.26
C PRO A 94 6.45 8.10 12.00
N GLN A 95 7.54 7.33 11.87
CA GLN A 95 8.37 7.29 10.65
C GLN A 95 7.64 6.68 9.45
N PHE A 96 6.85 5.62 9.65
CA PHE A 96 6.04 5.02 8.57
C PHE A 96 4.93 5.94 8.08
N ALA A 97 4.30 6.70 8.99
CA ALA A 97 3.29 7.70 8.61
C ALA A 97 3.89 8.81 7.74
N PHE A 98 5.09 9.29 8.08
CA PHE A 98 5.78 10.32 7.31
C PHE A 98 6.21 9.82 5.92
N THR A 99 6.76 8.60 5.82
CA THR A 99 7.12 8.01 4.52
C THR A 99 5.90 7.73 3.65
N ALA A 100 4.79 7.26 4.25
CA ALA A 100 3.52 7.08 3.54
C ALA A 100 2.93 8.41 3.05
N PHE A 101 3.07 9.49 3.81
CA PHE A 101 2.63 10.82 3.39
C PHE A 101 3.47 11.33 2.22
N ILE A 102 4.81 11.22 2.30
CA ILE A 102 5.70 11.62 1.20
C ILE A 102 5.44 10.78 -0.05
N SER A 103 5.25 9.46 0.09
CA SER A 103 4.97 8.59 -1.05
C SER A 103 3.62 8.93 -1.70
N LEU A 104 2.60 9.21 -0.91
CA LEU A 104 1.30 9.69 -1.41
C LEU A 104 1.47 10.99 -2.21
N LEU A 105 2.22 11.96 -1.67
CA LEU A 105 2.45 13.24 -2.31
C LEU A 105 3.23 13.08 -3.62
N ALA A 106 4.23 12.19 -3.64
CA ALA A 106 4.96 11.83 -4.85
C ALA A 106 4.08 11.12 -5.90
N ILE A 107 3.16 10.26 -5.48
CA ILE A 107 2.20 9.58 -6.37
C ILE A 107 1.23 10.61 -6.99
N VAL A 108 0.70 11.54 -6.20
CA VAL A 108 -0.18 12.61 -6.70
C VAL A 108 0.57 13.47 -7.72
N PHE A 109 1.81 13.85 -7.40
CA PHE A 109 2.65 14.62 -8.32
C PHE A 109 2.96 13.87 -9.61
N ALA A 110 3.34 12.59 -9.53
CA ALA A 110 3.57 11.75 -10.69
C ALA A 110 2.31 11.59 -11.55
N THR A 111 1.15 11.37 -10.92
CA THR A 111 -0.14 11.28 -11.62
C THR A 111 -0.46 12.57 -12.36
N TYR A 112 -0.21 13.72 -11.74
CA TYR A 112 -0.37 15.03 -12.37
C TYR A 112 0.53 15.18 -13.61
N LEU A 113 1.83 14.90 -13.48
CA LEU A 113 2.77 14.99 -14.59
C LEU A 113 2.42 14.06 -15.75
N ILE A 114 2.03 12.81 -15.45
CA ILE A 114 1.61 11.84 -16.47
C ILE A 114 0.35 12.34 -17.19
N SER A 115 -0.64 12.86 -16.46
CA SER A 115 -1.85 13.40 -17.07
C SER A 115 -1.53 14.57 -18.01
N GLU A 116 -0.66 15.48 -17.58
CA GLU A 116 -0.26 16.65 -18.38
C GLU A 116 0.54 16.26 -19.63
N TYR A 117 1.49 15.34 -19.47
CA TYR A 117 2.24 14.78 -20.58
C TYR A 117 1.33 14.09 -21.61
N LEU A 118 0.33 13.34 -21.14
CA LEU A 118 -0.64 12.68 -22.02
C LEU A 118 -1.58 13.66 -22.72
N LYS A 119 -1.89 14.82 -22.13
CA LYS A 119 -2.68 15.87 -22.79
C LYS A 119 -1.88 16.59 -23.87
N PHE A 120 -0.60 16.90 -23.60
CA PHE A 120 0.26 17.60 -24.54
C PHE A 120 0.57 16.78 -25.81
N ASN A 121 0.67 15.45 -25.68
CA ASN A 121 0.94 14.55 -26.80
C ASN A 121 -0.33 13.98 -27.47
N ARG A 122 -1.48 14.66 -27.35
CA ARG A 122 -2.67 14.26 -28.09
C ARG A 122 -2.53 14.65 -29.56
N PRO A 123 -3.04 13.80 -30.48
CA PRO A 123 -3.15 14.21 -31.88
C PRO A 123 -4.06 15.44 -31.98
N PRO A 124 -3.76 16.39 -32.87
CA PRO A 124 -4.57 17.58 -33.01
C PRO A 124 -5.96 17.19 -33.53
N HIS A 125 -6.99 17.86 -33.03
CA HIS A 125 -8.32 17.71 -33.63
C HIS A 125 -8.27 18.15 -35.10
N LEU A 126 -8.98 17.45 -35.99
CA LEU A 126 -9.04 17.80 -37.42
C LEU A 126 -10.44 17.51 -37.93
N GLU A 127 -11.19 18.56 -38.22
CA GLU A 127 -12.49 18.50 -38.89
C GLU A 127 -12.41 19.23 -40.22
N ILE A 128 -12.80 18.56 -41.30
CA ILE A 128 -12.71 19.09 -42.66
C ILE A 128 -14.12 19.29 -43.22
N ASN A 129 -14.39 20.52 -43.66
CA ASN A 129 -15.59 20.87 -44.39
C ASN A 129 -15.35 20.61 -45.88
N TRP A 130 -15.74 19.41 -46.30
CA TRP A 130 -15.62 19.01 -47.70
C TRP A 130 -16.66 19.75 -48.57
N PRO A 131 -16.25 20.42 -49.65
CA PRO A 131 -17.16 21.13 -50.54
C PRO A 131 -18.08 20.14 -51.27
N GLN A 132 -19.35 20.54 -51.46
CA GLN A 132 -20.36 19.71 -52.13
C GLN A 132 -20.38 19.89 -53.66
N ASP A 133 -19.97 21.07 -54.15
CA ASP A 133 -19.95 21.38 -55.59
C ASP A 133 -18.51 21.46 -56.14
N PHE A 134 -18.21 20.60 -57.12
CA PHE A 134 -16.97 20.62 -57.88
C PHE A 134 -17.10 21.55 -59.09
N SER A 135 -16.73 22.82 -58.93
CA SER A 135 -16.58 23.73 -60.06
C SER A 135 -15.28 23.42 -60.81
N GLN A 136 -15.33 23.38 -62.15
CA GLN A 136 -14.33 22.75 -63.04
C GLN A 136 -12.86 23.20 -62.92
N ASN A 137 -12.53 24.22 -62.11
CA ASN A 137 -11.18 24.80 -62.07
C ASN A 137 -10.58 24.99 -60.66
N SER A 138 -11.38 25.07 -59.59
CA SER A 138 -10.84 25.28 -58.24
C SER A 138 -11.78 24.82 -57.14
N VAL A 139 -11.21 24.31 -56.06
CA VAL A 139 -11.95 23.83 -54.88
C VAL A 139 -11.36 24.45 -53.62
N GLU A 140 -12.24 25.05 -52.82
CA GLU A 140 -11.88 25.56 -51.50
C GLU A 140 -12.02 24.46 -50.46
N ILE A 141 -10.93 24.14 -49.77
CA ILE A 141 -10.95 23.25 -48.61
C ILE A 141 -10.81 24.10 -47.38
N SER A 142 -11.76 23.94 -46.47
CA SER A 142 -11.72 24.58 -45.16
C SER A 142 -11.88 23.54 -44.07
N GLY A 143 -11.41 23.86 -42.88
CA GLY A 143 -11.52 22.99 -41.73
C GLY A 143 -11.09 23.69 -40.45
N ILE A 144 -11.23 22.97 -39.35
CA ILE A 144 -10.89 23.41 -38.02
C ILE A 144 -9.90 22.39 -37.43
N THR A 145 -8.85 22.89 -36.81
CA THR A 145 -7.86 22.12 -36.08
C THR A 145 -7.49 22.81 -34.77
N ASP A 146 -6.59 22.23 -33.99
CA ASP A 146 -6.10 22.87 -32.77
C ASP A 146 -5.22 24.09 -33.12
N PRO A 147 -5.36 25.22 -32.40
CA PRO A 147 -4.47 26.38 -32.57
C PRO A 147 -3.00 25.97 -32.48
N GLU A 148 -2.13 26.69 -33.19
CA GLU A 148 -0.69 26.40 -33.31
C GLU A 148 -0.34 25.09 -34.06
N SER A 149 -1.32 24.34 -34.56
CA SER A 149 -1.06 23.18 -35.43
C SER A 149 -0.63 23.62 -36.82
N THR A 150 0.26 22.84 -37.45
CA THR A 150 0.64 23.03 -38.84
C THR A 150 -0.23 22.13 -39.73
N VAL A 151 -0.96 22.72 -40.67
CA VAL A 151 -1.77 21.97 -41.63
C VAL A 151 -1.07 21.90 -42.99
N LYS A 152 -1.13 20.74 -43.63
CA LYS A 152 -0.72 20.52 -45.01
C LYS A 152 -1.86 19.94 -45.82
N ILE A 153 -2.11 20.52 -46.99
CA ILE A 153 -3.10 20.03 -47.95
C ILE A 153 -2.35 19.66 -49.23
N ASN A 154 -2.34 18.38 -49.61
CA ASN A 154 -1.56 17.86 -50.75
C ASN A 154 -0.09 18.35 -50.73
N ASN A 155 0.57 18.24 -49.57
CA ASN A 155 1.92 18.73 -49.29
C ASN A 155 2.12 20.26 -49.24
N PHE A 156 1.11 21.07 -49.55
CA PHE A 156 1.19 22.53 -49.40
C PHE A 156 0.88 22.95 -47.97
N LEU A 157 1.77 23.71 -47.35
CA LEU A 157 1.57 24.24 -46.00
C LEU A 157 0.49 25.33 -46.01
N VAL A 158 -0.47 25.21 -45.10
CA VAL A 158 -1.57 26.14 -44.92
C VAL A 158 -1.47 26.74 -43.51
N ILE A 159 -1.61 28.06 -43.43
CA ILE A 159 -1.57 28.78 -42.16
C ILE A 159 -2.91 28.56 -41.45
N VAL A 160 -2.82 28.19 -40.17
CA VAL A 160 -3.96 28.10 -39.25
C VAL A 160 -4.06 29.42 -38.50
N ASP A 161 -5.26 29.96 -38.36
CA ASP A 161 -5.51 31.18 -37.60
C ASP A 161 -5.54 30.93 -36.08
N ALA A 162 -5.69 31.99 -35.28
CA ALA A 162 -5.72 31.91 -33.82
C ALA A 162 -6.92 31.11 -33.28
N ASP A 163 -7.98 30.98 -34.09
CA ASP A 163 -9.20 30.25 -33.76
C ASP A 163 -9.14 28.77 -34.23
N GLY A 164 -8.04 28.36 -34.88
CA GLY A 164 -7.85 26.99 -35.38
C GLY A 164 -8.41 26.74 -36.78
N ASN A 165 -8.94 27.75 -37.46
CA ASN A 165 -9.48 27.58 -38.81
C ASN A 165 -8.36 27.66 -39.85
N PHE A 166 -8.53 26.89 -40.92
CA PHE A 166 -7.69 26.96 -42.10
C PHE A 166 -8.54 26.92 -43.36
N LYS A 167 -8.05 27.56 -44.42
CA LYS A 167 -8.67 27.52 -45.74
C LYS A 167 -7.64 27.59 -46.85
N LYS A 168 -7.85 26.82 -47.91
CA LYS A 168 -7.01 26.84 -49.10
C LYS A 168 -7.82 26.57 -50.36
N ASN A 169 -7.64 27.45 -51.34
CA ASN A 169 -8.06 27.18 -52.71
C ASN A 169 -7.00 26.32 -53.41
N LEU A 170 -7.45 25.18 -53.93
CA LEU A 170 -6.69 24.27 -54.77
C LEU A 170 -7.20 24.39 -56.20
N GLU A 171 -6.29 24.57 -57.15
CA GLU A 171 -6.60 24.41 -58.57
C GLU A 171 -6.56 22.92 -58.90
N ILE A 172 -7.64 22.42 -59.52
CA ILE A 172 -7.78 21.01 -59.85
C ILE A 172 -7.79 20.87 -61.36
N SER A 173 -6.89 20.05 -61.90
CA SER A 173 -6.75 19.82 -63.35
C SER A 173 -7.51 18.59 -63.85
N THR A 174 -8.10 17.79 -62.95
CA THR A 174 -8.70 16.48 -63.25
C THR A 174 -10.08 16.34 -62.61
N SER A 175 -11.00 15.61 -63.24
CA SER A 175 -12.35 15.34 -62.72
C SER A 175 -12.39 14.42 -61.48
N GLU A 176 -11.29 13.71 -61.20
CA GLU A 176 -11.12 12.95 -59.95
C GLU A 176 -9.83 13.43 -59.28
N ALA A 177 -9.96 13.93 -58.04
CA ALA A 177 -8.83 14.40 -57.25
C ALA A 177 -8.84 13.76 -55.87
N LYS A 178 -7.74 13.08 -55.51
CA LYS A 178 -7.48 12.64 -54.13
C LYS A 178 -6.90 13.82 -53.37
N ILE A 179 -7.53 14.18 -52.26
CA ILE A 179 -7.05 15.26 -51.40
C ILE A 179 -6.72 14.69 -50.03
N VAL A 180 -5.48 14.92 -49.61
CA VAL A 180 -4.95 14.52 -48.30
C VAL A 180 -4.72 15.77 -47.48
N VAL A 181 -5.27 15.78 -46.28
CA VAL A 181 -5.09 16.85 -45.30
C VAL A 181 -4.42 16.26 -44.07
N GLU A 182 -3.25 16.81 -43.73
CA GLU A 182 -2.46 16.42 -42.56
C GLU A 182 -2.38 17.59 -41.60
N ALA A 183 -2.83 17.40 -40.36
CA ALA A 183 -2.62 18.34 -39.27
C ALA A 183 -1.54 17.80 -38.34
N LYS A 184 -0.55 18.62 -37.98
CA LYS A 184 0.55 18.27 -37.09
C LYS A 184 0.62 19.23 -35.92
N SER A 185 0.49 18.70 -34.70
CA SER A 185 0.63 19.47 -33.46
C SER A 185 2.08 19.95 -33.24
N PRO A 186 2.31 20.97 -32.38
CA PRO A 186 3.65 21.40 -31.97
C PRO A 186 4.49 20.27 -31.36
N ALA A 187 3.83 19.31 -30.68
CA ALA A 187 4.46 18.11 -30.12
C ALA A 187 4.92 17.11 -31.19
N GLY A 188 4.53 17.31 -32.44
CA GLY A 188 4.91 16.50 -33.59
C GLY A 188 3.95 15.35 -33.91
N VAL A 189 2.86 15.20 -33.14
CA VAL A 189 1.80 14.19 -33.39
C VAL A 189 0.92 14.63 -34.56
N VAL A 190 0.57 13.70 -35.44
CA VAL A 190 -0.12 13.97 -36.71
C VAL A 190 -1.50 13.32 -36.74
N THR A 191 -2.47 14.03 -37.31
CA THR A 191 -3.79 13.54 -37.72
C THR A 191 -3.92 13.70 -39.22
N THR A 192 -4.36 12.66 -39.93
CA THR A 192 -4.51 12.67 -41.39
C THR A 192 -5.93 12.28 -41.75
N ASP A 193 -6.55 13.03 -42.65
CA ASP A 193 -7.82 12.69 -43.28
C ASP A 193 -7.69 12.82 -44.81
N GLU A 194 -8.36 11.94 -45.53
CA GLU A 194 -8.29 11.88 -46.99
C GLU A 194 -9.66 11.64 -47.62
N LYS A 195 -9.94 12.36 -48.71
CA LYS A 195 -11.16 12.18 -49.48
C LYS A 195 -10.88 12.24 -50.97
N ILE A 196 -11.51 11.33 -51.70
CA ILE A 196 -11.55 11.36 -53.17
C ILE A 196 -12.81 12.12 -53.55
N LEU A 197 -12.62 13.19 -54.32
CA LEU A 197 -13.72 13.99 -54.80
C LEU A 197 -13.94 13.70 -56.29
N LYS A 198 -15.21 13.53 -56.65
CA LYS A 198 -15.73 13.12 -57.95
C LYS A 198 -16.87 14.04 -58.36
#